data_AF-A0A4J1XE00-F1
#
_entry.id   AF-A0A4J1XE00-F1
#
_cell.length_a   1.000
_cell.length_b   1.000
_cell.length_c   1.000
_cell.angle_alpha   90.00
_cell.angle_beta   90.00
_cell.angle_gamma   90.00
#
_symmetry.space_group_name_H-M   'P 1'
#
loop_
_entity.id
_entity.type
_entity.pdbx_description
1 polymer ?
#
loop_
_entity_poly.entity_id
_entity_poly.type
_entity_poly.pdbx_seq_one_letter_code
_entity_poly.pdbx_strand_id
1 'polypeptide(L)' 'MDISVIETASRLGYDTSLYRPLSESKKEMVLGHYIKSTEQLLENNRISQGKYEELLLDAFRYDIVYGLDEEGELSFD' A
#
# COMPACT_ATOMS: atom_id res chain seq x y z
N MET A 1 17.08 -2.09 32.71
CA MET A 1 16.00 -2.84 32.03
C MET A 1 15.46 -1.86 31.01
N ASP A 2 15.76 -2.07 29.73
CA ASP A 2 15.37 -1.14 28.68
C ASP A 2 13.86 -1.27 28.46
N ILE A 3 13.14 -0.18 28.72
CA ILE A 3 11.68 -0.11 28.56
C ILE A 3 11.40 0.02 27.05
N SER A 4 10.50 -0.81 26.53
CA SER A 4 10.14 -0.73 25.11
C SER A 4 9.41 0.57 24.77
N VAL A 5 9.54 1.04 23.53
CA VAL A 5 8.82 2.23 23.03
C VAL A 5 7.31 2.07 23.22
N ILE A 6 6.79 0.85 23.05
CA ILE A 6 5.37 0.51 23.22
C ILE A 6 4.91 0.70 24.67
N GLU A 7 5.69 0.22 25.62
CA GLU A 7 5.39 0.32 27.06
C GLU A 7 5.38 1.77 27.51
N THR A 8 6.34 2.57 27.03
CA THR A 8 6.40 4.01 27.31
C THR A 8 5.19 4.74 26.74
N ALA A 9 4.84 4.49 25.47
CA ALA A 9 3.68 5.09 24.82
C ALA A 9 2.37 4.75 25.54
N SER A 10 2.20 3.47 25.91
CA SER A 10 1.04 2.98 26.68
C SER A 10 0.90 3.69 28.03
N ARG A 11 1.99 3.80 28.80
CA ARG A 11 1.98 4.46 30.12
C ARG A 11 1.65 5.96 30.04
N LEU A 12 1.97 6.59 28.92
CA LEU A 12 1.67 8.01 28.66
C LEU A 12 0.28 8.22 28.04
N GLY A 13 -0.49 7.16 27.78
CA GLY A 13 -1.85 7.24 27.22
C GLY A 13 -1.89 7.44 25.70
N TYR A 14 -0.79 7.23 24.98
CA TYR A 14 -0.77 7.29 23.51
C TYR A 14 -1.28 5.99 22.89
N ASP A 15 -1.84 6.08 21.69
CA ASP A 15 -2.18 4.90 20.90
C ASP A 15 -0.92 4.08 20.59
N THR A 16 -1.01 2.76 20.76
CA THR A 16 0.09 1.84 20.49
C THR A 16 -0.06 1.10 19.16
N SER A 17 -1.14 1.37 18.41
CA SER A 17 -1.45 0.69 17.15
C SER A 17 -0.31 0.79 16.13
N LEU A 18 0.37 1.95 16.06
CA LEU A 18 1.51 2.19 15.17
C LEU A 18 2.74 1.33 15.44
N TYR A 19 2.87 0.78 16.65
CA TYR A 19 4.00 -0.09 17.02
C TYR A 19 3.66 -1.58 16.94
N ARG A 20 2.43 -1.90 16.55
CA ARG A 20 1.96 -3.29 16.42
C ARG A 20 1.87 -3.65 14.94
N PRO A 21 2.14 -4.91 14.57
CA PRO A 21 1.85 -5.38 13.23
C PRO A 21 0.39 -5.10 12.85
N LEU A 22 0.15 -4.70 11.61
CA LEU A 22 -1.19 -4.59 11.06
C LEU A 22 -1.84 -5.99 11.01
N SER A 23 -3.15 -6.04 11.24
CA SER A 23 -3.93 -7.27 10.96
C SER A 23 -3.79 -7.65 9.50
N GLU A 24 -3.81 -8.94 9.16
CA GLU A 24 -3.64 -9.42 7.77
C GLU A 24 -4.51 -8.64 6.76
N SER A 25 -5.77 -8.40 7.11
CA SER A 25 -6.72 -7.64 6.28
C SER A 25 -6.37 -6.17 6.02
N LYS A 26 -5.45 -5.59 6.81
CA LYS A 26 -4.98 -4.21 6.66
C LYS A 26 -3.58 -4.13 6.05
N LYS A 27 -2.90 -5.26 5.88
CA LYS A 27 -1.53 -5.27 5.32
C LYS A 27 -1.52 -4.90 3.84
N GLU A 28 -2.59 -5.21 3.12
CA GLU A 28 -2.74 -4.95 1.69
C GLU A 28 -3.67 -3.75 1.42
N MET A 29 -3.76 -2.80 2.37
CA MET A 29 -4.59 -1.62 2.21
C MET A 29 -3.80 -0.50 1.51
N VAL A 30 -4.33 -0.01 0.39
CA VAL A 30 -3.79 1.14 -0.33
C VAL A 30 -4.82 2.25 -0.49
N LEU A 31 -4.35 3.48 -0.34
CA LEU A 31 -5.18 4.67 -0.53
C LEU A 31 -5.39 4.92 -2.02
N GLY A 32 -6.63 5.16 -2.44
CA GLY A 32 -6.92 5.53 -3.85
C GLY A 32 -6.13 6.76 -4.34
N HIS A 33 -5.74 7.65 -3.42
CA HIS A 33 -4.86 8.78 -3.74
C HIS A 33 -3.48 8.34 -4.26
N TYR A 34 -2.94 7.24 -3.76
CA TYR A 34 -1.66 6.69 -4.23
C TYR A 34 -1.75 6.32 -5.71
N ILE A 35 -2.78 5.55 -6.09
CA ILE A 35 -3.03 5.11 -7.46
C ILE A 35 -3.16 6.31 -8.39
N LYS A 36 -4.04 7.26 -8.03
CA LYS A 36 -4.24 8.49 -8.80
C LYS A 36 -2.96 9.31 -8.98
N SER A 37 -2.13 9.40 -7.95
CA SER A 37 -0.86 10.13 -8.05
C SER A 37 0.12 9.43 -9.00
N THR A 38 0.16 8.11 -8.96
CA THR A 38 1.00 7.28 -9.83
C THR A 38 0.57 7.39 -11.29
N GLU A 39 -0.74 7.35 -11.57
CA GLU A 39 -1.31 7.62 -12.90
C GLU A 39 -0.90 9.02 -13.41
N GLN A 40 -1.08 10.06 -12.59
CA GLN A 40 -0.70 11.42 -12.95
C GLN A 40 0.80 11.56 -13.25
N LEU A 41 1.67 10.85 -12.53
CA LEU A 41 3.10 10.87 -12.82
C LEU A 41 3.41 10.25 -14.19
N LEU A 42 2.73 9.16 -14.54
CA LEU A 42 2.87 8.53 -15.86
C LEU A 42 2.35 9.44 -16.97
N GLU A 43 1.12 9.96 -16.84
CA GLU A 43 0.48 10.86 -17.81
C GLU A 43 1.32 12.12 -18.08
N ASN A 44 1.95 12.67 -17.04
CA ASN A 44 2.82 13.83 -17.15
C ASN A 44 4.25 13.49 -17.60
N ASN A 45 4.51 12.26 -18.04
CA ASN A 45 5.84 11.76 -18.47
C ASN A 45 6.94 11.98 -17.42
N ARG A 46 6.58 11.94 -16.12
CA ARG A 46 7.52 12.09 -15.00
C ARG A 46 8.19 10.77 -14.64
N ILE A 47 7.55 9.65 -14.98
CA ILE A 47 8.04 8.28 -14.79
C ILE A 47 7.80 7.48 -16.07
N SER A 48 8.52 6.37 -16.22
CA SER A 48 8.29 5.41 -17.31
C SER A 48 7.14 4.46 -16.97
N GLN A 49 6.64 3.75 -17.99
CA GLN A 49 5.66 2.67 -17.84
C GLN A 49 6.12 1.62 -16.82
N GLY A 50 7.37 1.14 -16.93
CA GLY A 50 7.90 0.15 -15.99
C GLY A 50 7.93 0.66 -14.55
N LYS A 51 8.18 1.96 -14.34
CA LYS A 51 8.16 2.55 -12.98
C LYS A 51 6.73 2.72 -12.45
N TYR A 52 5.77 3.00 -13.33
CA TYR A 52 4.35 3.00 -12.99
C TYR A 52 3.89 1.62 -12.51
N GLU A 53 4.24 0.56 -13.24
CA GLU A 53 3.93 -0.84 -12.86
C GLU A 53 4.59 -1.24 -11.54
N GLU A 54 5.87 -0.90 -11.35
CA GLU A 54 6.59 -1.14 -10.09
C GLU A 54 5.88 -0.51 -8.89
N LEU A 55 5.47 0.76 -9.00
CA LEU A 55 4.76 1.47 -7.92
C LEU A 55 3.40 0.83 -7.60
N LEU A 56 2.68 0.33 -8.60
CA LEU A 56 1.41 -0.35 -8.38
C LEU A 56 1.60 -1.73 -7.73
N LEU A 57 2.65 -2.48 -8.10
CA LEU A 57 2.98 -3.75 -7.47
C LEU A 57 3.38 -3.58 -6.00
N ASP A 58 4.20 -2.57 -5.68
CA ASP A 58 4.52 -2.19 -4.30
C ASP A 58 3.28 -1.80 -3.48
N ALA A 59 2.23 -1.37 -4.18
CA ALA A 59 0.94 -0.98 -3.62
C ALA A 59 -0.11 -2.11 -3.67
N PHE A 60 0.31 -3.37 -3.85
CA PHE A 60 -0.58 -4.54 -3.91
C PHE A 60 -1.66 -4.44 -5.00
N ARG A 61 -1.46 -3.61 -6.03
CA ARG A 61 -2.39 -3.43 -7.17
C ARG A 61 -1.92 -4.21 -8.40
N TYR A 62 -1.64 -5.49 -8.18
CA TYR A 62 -1.30 -6.43 -9.25
C TYR A 62 -2.48 -6.65 -10.21
N ASP A 63 -3.72 -6.44 -9.75
CA ASP A 63 -4.94 -6.45 -10.56
C ASP A 63 -4.89 -5.39 -11.67
N ILE A 64 -4.40 -4.17 -11.38
CA ILE A 64 -4.26 -3.13 -12.40
C ILE A 64 -3.15 -3.48 -13.39
N VAL A 65 -2.02 -4.01 -12.90
CA VAL A 65 -0.85 -4.29 -13.74
C VAL A 65 -1.08 -5.47 -14.67
N TYR A 66 -1.74 -6.52 -14.18
CA TYR A 66 -1.99 -7.74 -14.95
C TYR A 66 -3.38 -7.79 -15.59
N GLY A 67 -4.23 -6.78 -15.34
CA GLY A 67 -5.60 -6.75 -15.84
C GLY A 67 -6.44 -7.89 -15.24
N LEU A 68 -6.40 -8.05 -13.93
CA LEU A 68 -7.20 -9.07 -13.25
C LEU A 68 -8.60 -8.54 -12.94
N ASP A 69 -9.58 -9.43 -12.96
CA ASP A 69 -10.94 -9.14 -12.52
C ASP A 69 -11.08 -9.22 -10.98
N GLU A 70 -12.31 -9.04 -10.48
CA GLU A 70 -12.62 -9.09 -9.05
C GLU A 70 -12.36 -10.47 -8.42
N GLU A 71 -12.29 -11.52 -9.24
CA GLU A 71 -12.04 -12.90 -8.84
C GLU A 71 -10.53 -13.25 -8.91
N GLY A 72 -9.71 -12.32 -9.39
CA GLY A 72 -8.27 -12.46 -9.53
C GLY A 72 -7.86 -13.26 -10.77
N GLU A 73 -8.78 -13.49 -11.70
CA GLU A 73 -8.50 -14.13 -12.98
C GLU A 73 -8.11 -13.09 -14.02
N LEU A 74 -7.33 -13.50 -15.04
CA LEU A 74 -7.00 -12.61 -16.14
C LEU A 74 -8.29 -12.21 -16.86
N SER A 75 -8.57 -10.91 -16.89
CA SER A 75 -9.66 -10.37 -17.68
C SER A 75 -9.28 -10.47 -19.16
N PHE A 76 -10.01 -11.32 -19.89
CA PHE A 76 -9.96 -11.36 -21.36
C PHE A 76 -11.15 -10.55 -21.88
N ASP A 77 -10.93 -9.26 -22.12
CA ASP A 77 -11.88 -8.39 -22.83
C ASP A 77 -11.94 -8.75 -24.34
#